data_AF-A0A1I4TNY1-F1
#
_entry.id   AF-A0A1I4TNY1-F1
#
_cell.length_a   1.000
_cell.length_b   1.000
_cell.length_c   1.000
_cell.angle_alpha   90.00
_cell.angle_beta   90.00
_cell.angle_gamma   90.00
#
_symmetry.space_group_name_H-M   'P 1'
#
loop_
_entity.id
_entity.type
_entity.pdbx_description
1 polymer ?
#
loop_
_entity_poly.entity_id
_entity_poly.type
_entity_poly.pdbx_seq_one_letter_code
_entity_poly.pdbx_strand_id
1 'polypeptide(L)'
;MPTQIPQSLFEWMNEIVCAYKDAAEAIPFGFSVNAELTKHELFHFAPLVCLKFRGIKRTQKSQKLVTEAALSSYVANEQVHGNSLTHSIMAFSLCYIVSHYALDLINETESRNILDFILRHLDEIEKRIES
;
A
#
# COMPACT_ATOMS: atom_id res chain seq x y z
N MET A 1 1.13 -4.75 15.66
CA MET A 1 0.82 -4.86 14.21
C MET A 1 -0.60 -5.38 14.08
N PRO A 2 -1.49 -4.72 13.33
CA PRO A 2 -2.93 -5.04 13.31
C PRO A 2 -3.22 -6.29 12.47
N THR A 3 -3.54 -7.39 13.13
CA THR A 3 -3.84 -8.68 12.48
C THR A 3 -5.28 -8.83 11.99
N GLN A 4 -6.17 -7.94 12.42
CA GLN A 4 -7.57 -7.93 12.00
C GLN A 4 -7.75 -7.08 10.74
N ILE A 5 -8.66 -7.50 9.86
CA ILE A 5 -9.05 -6.71 8.70
C ILE A 5 -9.89 -5.52 9.17
N PRO A 6 -9.56 -4.27 8.78
CA PRO A 6 -10.39 -3.11 9.06
C PRO A 6 -11.84 -3.31 8.58
N GLN A 7 -12.81 -2.91 9.41
CA GLN A 7 -14.25 -3.13 9.18
C GLN A 7 -14.95 -1.89 8.62
N SER A 8 -14.25 -0.75 8.54
CA SER A 8 -14.79 0.49 7.98
C SER A 8 -13.77 1.22 7.11
N LEU A 9 -14.25 2.09 6.22
CA LEU A 9 -13.39 2.91 5.35
C LEU A 9 -12.45 3.82 6.17
N PHE A 10 -12.92 4.33 7.32
CA PHE A 10 -12.10 5.14 8.21
C PHE A 10 -10.99 4.32 8.89
N GLU A 11 -11.29 3.08 9.30
CA GLU A 11 -10.28 2.17 9.83
C GLU A 11 -9.24 1.80 8.75
N TRP A 12 -9.67 1.58 7.51
CA TRP A 12 -8.76 1.37 6.38
C TRP A 12 -7.84 2.57 6.15
N MET A 13 -8.37 3.79 6.21
CA MET A 13 -7.56 5.01 6.12
C MET A 13 -6.53 5.10 7.24
N ASN A 14 -6.92 4.83 8.50
CA ASN A 14 -6.00 4.80 9.63
C ASN A 14 -4.92 3.74 9.44
N GLU A 15 -5.29 2.57 8.93
CA GLU A 15 -4.32 1.51 8.68
C GLU A 15 -3.34 1.87 7.56
N ILE A 16 -3.80 2.50 6.48
CA ILE A 16 -2.94 2.97 5.39
C ILE A 16 -1.91 3.99 5.90
N VAL A 17 -2.30 4.92 6.79
CA VAL A 17 -1.36 5.84 7.44
C VAL A 17 -0.29 5.05 8.19
N CYS A 18 -0.70 4.08 9.02
CA CYS A 18 0.24 3.25 9.78
C CYS A 18 1.15 2.41 8.87
N ALA A 19 0.60 1.79 7.83
CA ALA A 19 1.33 0.96 6.87
C ALA A 19 2.33 1.78 6.05
N TYR A 20 1.95 3.00 5.64
CA TYR A 20 2.83 3.92 4.94
C TYR A 20 3.98 4.37 5.84
N LYS A 21 3.70 4.74 7.10
CA LYS A 21 4.75 5.07 8.09
C LYS A 21 5.70 3.89 8.32
N ASP A 22 5.17 2.67 8.45
CA ASP A 22 5.97 1.43 8.57
C ASP A 22 6.91 1.22 7.37
N ALA A 23 6.43 1.48 6.15
CA ALA A 23 7.26 1.44 4.95
C ALA A 23 8.32 2.55 4.95
N ALA A 24 7.95 3.75 5.38
CA ALA A 24 8.85 4.91 5.43
C ALA A 24 10.01 4.74 6.42
N GLU A 25 9.88 3.88 7.44
CA GLU A 25 10.99 3.49 8.32
C GLU A 25 12.16 2.85 7.55
N ALA A 26 11.94 2.35 6.33
CA ALA A 26 12.99 1.82 5.47
C ALA A 26 13.85 2.92 4.79
N ILE A 27 13.33 4.16 4.65
CA ILE A 27 14.00 5.25 3.92
C ILE A 27 15.43 5.50 4.40
N PRO A 28 15.72 5.63 5.72
CA PRO A 28 17.08 5.87 6.20
C PRO A 28 18.09 4.79 5.79
N PHE A 29 17.61 3.58 5.47
CA PHE A 29 18.46 2.46 5.09
C PHE A 29 18.72 2.36 3.57
N GLY A 30 18.04 3.18 2.74
CA GLY A 30 18.18 3.17 1.27
C GLY A 30 19.59 3.45 0.77
N PHE A 31 20.37 4.26 1.50
CA PHE A 31 21.79 4.51 1.18
C PHE A 31 22.65 3.25 1.14
N SER A 32 22.24 2.18 1.83
CA SER A 32 23.02 0.93 1.91
C SER A 32 22.99 0.10 0.62
N VAL A 33 22.13 0.45 -0.34
CA VAL A 33 21.90 -0.31 -1.58
C VAL A 33 22.12 0.52 -2.86
N ASN A 34 22.72 1.71 -2.75
CA ASN A 34 23.03 2.59 -3.89
C ASN A 34 21.80 2.99 -4.74
N ALA A 35 20.61 2.88 -4.17
CA ALA A 35 19.34 3.33 -4.74
C ALA A 35 18.78 4.41 -3.82
N GLU A 36 18.42 5.57 -4.39
CA GLU A 36 17.78 6.65 -3.64
C GLU A 36 16.35 6.21 -3.30
N LEU A 37 16.14 5.68 -2.09
CA LEU A 37 14.82 5.28 -1.63
C LEU A 37 14.07 6.52 -1.14
N THR A 38 13.15 7.04 -1.94
CA THR A 38 12.31 8.19 -1.57
C THR A 38 10.88 7.74 -1.24
N LYS A 39 10.02 8.70 -0.90
CA LYS A 39 8.58 8.47 -0.73
C LYS A 39 7.94 7.84 -1.98
N HIS A 40 8.44 8.16 -3.18
CA HIS A 40 7.89 7.67 -4.44
C HIS A 40 8.07 6.17 -4.64
N GLU A 41 9.10 5.56 -4.06
CA GLU A 41 9.39 4.13 -4.20
C GLU A 41 8.70 3.29 -3.12
N LEU A 42 8.04 3.91 -2.13
CA LEU A 42 7.44 3.18 -1.00
C LEU A 42 6.35 2.19 -1.43
N PHE A 43 5.69 2.38 -2.58
CA PHE A 43 4.69 1.43 -3.08
C PHE A 43 5.27 0.03 -3.32
N HIS A 44 6.57 -0.10 -3.58
CA HIS A 44 7.24 -1.40 -3.69
C HIS A 44 7.24 -2.19 -2.38
N PHE A 45 7.13 -1.50 -1.22
CA PHE A 45 7.11 -2.13 0.10
C PHE A 45 5.70 -2.53 0.54
N ALA A 46 4.66 -1.90 -0.01
CA ALA A 46 3.27 -2.12 0.36
C ALA A 46 2.87 -3.61 0.41
N PRO A 47 3.27 -4.49 -0.54
CA PRO A 47 2.90 -5.91 -0.48
C PRO A 47 3.50 -6.64 0.73
N LEU A 48 4.75 -6.34 1.08
CA LEU A 48 5.41 -6.96 2.22
C LEU A 48 4.93 -6.39 3.55
N VAL A 49 4.51 -5.12 3.57
CA VAL A 49 3.84 -4.50 4.72
C VAL A 49 2.47 -5.13 4.93
N CYS A 50 1.69 -5.39 3.87
CA CYS A 50 0.42 -6.13 3.95
C CYS A 50 0.60 -7.49 4.64
N LEU A 51 1.57 -8.30 4.18
CA LEU A 51 1.86 -9.59 4.83
C LEU A 51 2.24 -9.44 6.31
N LYS A 52 3.04 -8.42 6.64
CA LYS A 52 3.46 -8.12 8.03
C LYS A 52 2.26 -7.75 8.90
N PHE A 53 1.40 -6.86 8.42
CA PHE A 53 0.22 -6.40 9.16
C PHE A 53 -0.72 -7.57 9.41
N ARG A 54 -0.95 -8.42 8.41
CA ARG A 54 -1.79 -9.61 8.54
C ARG A 54 -1.16 -10.79 9.29
N GLY A 55 0.08 -10.66 9.76
CA GLY A 55 0.78 -11.76 10.43
C GLY A 55 0.99 -12.98 9.53
N ILE A 56 0.95 -12.80 8.20
CA ILE A 56 1.12 -13.87 7.24
C ILE A 56 2.62 -14.12 7.06
N LYS A 57 3.02 -15.40 7.19
CA LYS A 57 4.42 -15.80 7.01
C LYS A 57 4.92 -15.44 5.61
N ARG A 58 6.04 -14.74 5.54
CA ARG A 58 6.70 -14.31 4.29
C ARG A 58 7.40 -15.48 3.58
N THR A 59 6.63 -16.42 3.05
CA THR A 59 7.15 -17.47 2.16
C THR A 59 7.44 -16.91 0.76
N GLN A 60 8.28 -17.57 -0.02
CA GLN A 60 8.51 -17.17 -1.41
C GLN A 60 7.21 -17.12 -2.22
N LYS A 61 6.31 -18.09 -1.99
CA LYS A 61 5.00 -18.16 -2.65
C LYS A 61 4.12 -16.95 -2.31
N SER A 62 3.95 -16.65 -1.02
CA SER A 62 3.09 -15.54 -0.58
C SER A 62 3.65 -14.19 -1.01
N GLN A 63 4.97 -13.99 -0.92
CA GLN A 63 5.62 -12.76 -1.38
C GLN A 63 5.43 -12.56 -2.88
N LYS A 64 5.72 -13.60 -3.69
CA LYS A 64 5.56 -13.55 -5.14
C LYS A 64 4.12 -13.17 -5.53
N LEU A 65 3.13 -13.83 -4.93
CA LEU A 65 1.71 -13.60 -5.20
C LEU A 65 1.32 -12.12 -4.99
N VAL A 66 1.58 -11.58 -3.81
CA VAL A 66 1.16 -10.19 -3.49
C VAL A 66 1.94 -9.16 -4.28
N THR A 67 3.24 -9.39 -4.52
CA THR A 67 4.08 -8.46 -5.28
C THR A 67 3.68 -8.44 -6.76
N GLU A 68 3.49 -9.60 -7.39
CA GLU A 68 3.10 -9.67 -8.81
C GLU A 68 1.73 -9.02 -9.03
N ALA A 69 0.76 -9.30 -8.15
CA ALA A 69 -0.56 -8.68 -8.24
C ALA A 69 -0.46 -7.15 -8.09
N ALA A 70 0.18 -6.66 -7.03
CA ALA A 70 0.28 -5.24 -6.74
C ALA A 70 1.00 -4.45 -7.84
N LEU A 71 2.16 -4.92 -8.29
CA LEU A 71 2.94 -4.22 -9.31
C LEU A 71 2.29 -4.27 -10.69
N SER A 72 1.65 -5.39 -11.05
CA SER A 72 0.89 -5.48 -12.30
C SER A 72 -0.29 -4.50 -12.30
N SER A 73 -1.00 -4.39 -11.19
CA SER A 73 -2.09 -3.42 -11.03
C SER A 73 -1.57 -1.98 -11.05
N TYR A 74 -0.43 -1.70 -10.43
CA TYR A 74 0.19 -0.37 -10.50
C TYR A 74 0.50 0.02 -11.94
N VAL A 75 1.23 -0.81 -12.69
CA VAL A 75 1.60 -0.55 -14.09
C VAL A 75 0.35 -0.37 -14.96
N ALA A 76 -0.68 -1.20 -14.77
CA ALA A 76 -1.94 -1.08 -15.52
C ALA A 76 -2.66 0.26 -15.24
N ASN A 77 -2.63 0.75 -14.00
CA ASN A 77 -3.28 2.01 -13.63
C ASN A 77 -2.43 3.24 -13.95
N GLU A 78 -1.10 3.14 -13.92
CA GLU A 78 -0.19 4.23 -14.31
C GLU A 78 -0.44 4.64 -15.77
N GLN A 79 -0.68 3.67 -16.64
CA GLN A 79 -0.97 3.88 -18.06
C GLN A 79 -2.33 4.58 -18.31
N VAL A 80 -3.30 4.43 -17.40
CA VAL A 80 -4.68 4.92 -17.57
C VAL A 80 -4.93 6.21 -16.78
N HIS A 81 -4.31 6.36 -15.62
CA HIS A 81 -4.59 7.40 -14.63
C HIS A 81 -3.34 8.20 -14.25
N GLY A 82 -2.42 8.40 -15.21
CA GLY A 82 -1.06 8.92 -15.01
C GLY A 82 -0.89 10.18 -14.13
N ASN A 83 -1.95 10.94 -13.82
CA ASN A 83 -1.90 12.07 -12.88
C ASN A 83 -2.28 11.74 -11.43
N SER A 84 -3.03 10.67 -11.13
CA SER A 84 -3.45 10.33 -9.76
C SER A 84 -2.44 9.43 -9.03
N LEU A 85 -1.64 8.66 -9.78
CA LEU A 85 -0.59 7.79 -9.23
C LEU A 85 0.78 8.46 -9.09
N THR A 86 0.91 9.72 -9.51
CA THR A 86 2.05 10.57 -9.16
C THR A 86 2.11 10.83 -7.65
N HIS A 87 0.96 10.74 -6.98
CA HIS A 87 0.88 10.86 -5.53
C HIS A 87 1.36 9.56 -4.86
N SER A 88 2.53 9.61 -4.22
CA SER A 88 3.19 8.44 -3.62
C SER A 88 2.29 7.66 -2.64
N ILE A 89 1.46 8.37 -1.88
CA ILE A 89 0.49 7.76 -0.95
C ILE A 89 -0.60 6.98 -1.70
N MET A 90 -1.06 7.47 -2.86
CA MET A 90 -2.08 6.77 -3.65
C MET A 90 -1.49 5.52 -4.31
N ALA A 91 -0.27 5.63 -4.86
CA ALA A 91 0.46 4.48 -5.39
C ALA A 91 0.67 3.40 -4.33
N PHE A 92 1.10 3.79 -3.12
CA PHE A 92 1.24 2.88 -2.00
C PHE A 92 -0.10 2.21 -1.63
N SER A 93 -1.16 3.01 -1.52
CA SER A 93 -2.50 2.53 -1.16
C SER A 93 -3.04 1.52 -2.17
N LEU A 94 -2.88 1.79 -3.48
CA LEU A 94 -3.23 0.84 -4.54
C LEU A 94 -2.53 -0.51 -4.34
N CYS A 95 -1.21 -0.49 -4.23
CA CYS A 95 -0.43 -1.71 -4.05
C CYS A 95 -0.79 -2.46 -2.74
N TYR A 96 -1.05 -1.72 -1.66
CA TYR A 96 -1.45 -2.27 -0.37
C TYR A 96 -2.81 -2.97 -0.46
N ILE A 97 -3.82 -2.33 -1.05
CA ILE A 97 -5.17 -2.88 -1.19
C ILE A 97 -5.19 -4.05 -2.18
N VAL A 98 -4.51 -3.95 -3.31
CA VAL A 98 -4.39 -5.07 -4.27
C VAL A 98 -3.71 -6.28 -3.62
N SER A 99 -2.76 -6.07 -2.72
CA SER A 99 -2.16 -7.18 -1.97
C SER A 99 -3.16 -7.88 -1.06
N HIS A 100 -4.12 -7.17 -0.47
CA HIS A 100 -5.21 -7.77 0.30
C HIS A 100 -6.17 -8.56 -0.59
N TYR A 101 -6.51 -7.98 -1.75
CA TYR A 101 -7.35 -8.64 -2.75
C TYR A 101 -6.71 -9.94 -3.26
N ALA A 102 -5.41 -9.92 -3.57
CA ALA A 102 -4.67 -11.09 -4.03
C ALA A 102 -4.57 -12.23 -2.99
N LEU A 103 -4.78 -11.91 -1.72
CA LEU A 103 -4.83 -12.87 -0.61
C LEU A 103 -6.26 -13.34 -0.29
N ASP A 104 -7.25 -12.97 -1.11
CA ASP A 104 -8.67 -13.22 -0.89
C ASP A 104 -9.19 -12.69 0.46
N LEU A 105 -8.55 -11.63 1.01
CA LEU A 105 -8.95 -11.03 2.29
C LEU A 105 -10.06 -10.00 2.15
N ILE A 106 -10.18 -9.42 0.95
CA ILE A 106 -11.23 -8.49 0.54
C ILE A 106 -11.60 -8.81 -0.91
N ASN A 107 -12.81 -8.44 -1.32
CA ASN A 107 -13.26 -8.61 -2.69
C ASN A 107 -13.02 -7.35 -3.55
N GLU A 108 -13.36 -7.42 -4.84
CA GLU A 108 -13.15 -6.32 -5.80
C GLU A 108 -13.97 -5.06 -5.42
N THR A 109 -15.23 -5.24 -5.02
CA THR A 109 -16.12 -4.14 -4.62
C THR A 109 -15.58 -3.40 -3.40
N GLU A 110 -15.12 -4.14 -2.39
CA GLU A 110 -14.47 -3.57 -1.21
C GLU A 110 -13.20 -2.83 -1.58
N SER A 111 -12.34 -3.44 -2.41
CA SER A 111 -11.09 -2.83 -2.88
C SER A 111 -11.33 -1.48 -3.56
N ARG A 112 -12.32 -1.42 -4.46
CA ARG A 112 -12.70 -0.19 -5.18
C ARG A 112 -13.22 0.87 -4.22
N ASN A 113 -14.14 0.51 -3.32
CA ASN A 113 -14.71 1.44 -2.35
C ASN A 113 -13.64 2.03 -1.41
N ILE A 114 -12.67 1.22 -0.99
CA ILE A 114 -11.54 1.68 -0.17
C ILE A 114 -10.68 2.66 -0.97
N LEU A 115 -10.26 2.30 -2.19
CA LEU A 115 -9.39 3.16 -3.00
C LEU A 115 -10.06 4.48 -3.38
N ASP A 116 -11.35 4.46 -3.72
CA ASP A 116 -12.12 5.67 -4.01
C ASP A 116 -12.24 6.57 -2.77
N PHE A 117 -12.43 5.96 -1.59
CA PHE A 117 -12.47 6.71 -0.34
C PHE A 117 -11.12 7.36 -0.04
N ILE A 118 -10.02 6.61 -0.17
CA ILE A 118 -8.65 7.11 0.04
C ILE A 118 -8.32 8.25 -0.91
N LEU A 119 -8.65 8.10 -2.20
CA LEU A 119 -8.43 9.13 -3.20
C LEU A 119 -9.09 10.48 -2.82
N ARG A 120 -10.28 10.45 -2.23
CA ARG A 120 -11.02 11.65 -1.79
C ARG A 120 -10.46 12.27 -0.50
N HIS A 121 -9.65 11.54 0.26
CA HIS A 121 -9.11 11.97 1.55
C HIS A 121 -7.57 12.03 1.55
N LEU A 122 -6.93 12.09 0.37
CA LEU A 122 -5.46 12.10 0.27
C LEU A 122 -4.81 13.22 1.09
N ASP A 123 -5.34 14.45 1.02
CA ASP A 123 -4.81 15.59 1.77
C ASP A 123 -4.88 15.38 3.29
N GLU A 124 -5.91 14.67 3.77
CA GLU A 124 -6.05 14.34 5.20
C GLU A 124 -5.04 13.27 5.62
N ILE A 125 -4.83 12.27 4.77
CA ILE A 125 -3.86 11.20 4.98
C ILE A 125 -2.44 11.77 5.00
N GLU A 126 -2.11 12.67 4.07
CA GLU A 126 -0.80 13.33 4.01
C GLU A 126 -0.51 14.11 5.30
N LYS A 127 -1.45 14.93 5.76
CA LYS A 127 -1.32 15.65 7.05
C LYS A 127 -1.08 14.73 8.23
N ARG A 128 -1.75 13.58 8.28
CA ARG A 128 -1.58 12.57 9.35
C ARG A 128 -0.25 11.83 9.25
N ILE A 129 0.32 11.72 8.05
CA ILE A 129 1.65 11.12 7.85
C ILE A 129 2.74 12.08 8.34
N GLU A 130 2.57 13.38 8.12
CA GLU A 130 3.53 14.42 8.50
C GLU A 130 3.47 14.85 9.98
N SER A 131 2.35 14.59 10.65
CA SER A 131 2.19 14.74 12.10
C SER A 131 2.82 13.61 12.91
#